data_AF-A0AAW6CFC5-F1
#
_entry.id   AF-A0AAW6CFC5-F1
#
_cell.length_a   1.000
_cell.length_b   1.000
_cell.length_c   1.000
_cell.angle_alpha   90.00
_cell.angle_beta   90.00
_cell.angle_gamma   90.00
#
_symmetry.space_group_name_H-M   'P 1'
#
loop_
_entity.id
_entity.type
_entity.pdbx_description
1 polymer ?
#
loop_
_entity_poly.entity_id
_entity_poly.type
_entity_poly.pdbx_seq_one_letter_code
_entity_poly.pdbx_strand_id
1 'polypeptide(L)'
;MTQITNDILHVEAKTVPLGADVWANDGTGWHGLRGRAKSAESFIKNGHTETVIHCDFEAPASAEMWERLKENFTAAYGRKTPVNEIPLKDVHIGTGCLEPIAAALPEPEGEICVLIAYSLLGGYIEPLAVSARKDYLLRKIDEHLASMAENMDAALQLKDVFCSSEQNTMEFHYGLADQPVDGSELLYTIVPVPFFACGEEVAA
;
A
#
# COMPACT_ATOMS: atom_id res chain seq x y z
N MET A 1 19.39 21.92 26.66
CA MET A 1 18.07 21.55 27.21
C MET A 1 17.54 20.46 26.32
N THR A 2 17.35 19.27 26.87
CA THR A 2 16.78 18.12 26.15
C THR A 2 15.29 18.08 26.48
N GLN A 3 14.43 18.12 25.46
CA GLN A 3 12.99 17.98 25.63
C GLN A 3 12.59 16.61 25.09
N ILE A 4 12.07 15.75 25.98
CA ILE A 4 11.49 14.46 25.60
C ILE A 4 10.00 14.69 25.37
N THR A 5 9.53 14.59 24.13
CA THR A 5 8.10 14.59 23.78
C THR A 5 7.61 13.15 23.74
N ASN A 6 6.47 12.86 24.38
CA ASN A 6 5.99 11.49 24.58
C ASN A 6 4.90 11.01 23.60
N ASP A 7 4.20 11.91 22.90
CA ASP A 7 2.95 11.50 22.26
C ASP A 7 3.00 11.48 20.72
N ILE A 8 3.47 12.54 20.07
CA ILE A 8 3.49 12.62 18.60
C ILE A 8 4.69 13.44 18.13
N LEU A 9 5.46 12.91 17.18
CA LEU A 9 6.51 13.68 16.50
C LEU A 9 6.01 14.20 15.17
N HIS A 10 5.76 15.51 15.12
CA HIS A 10 5.64 16.23 13.86
C HIS A 10 7.04 16.59 13.39
N VAL A 11 7.47 15.97 12.30
CA VAL A 11 8.73 16.30 11.66
C VAL A 11 8.45 16.67 10.22
N GLU A 12 8.54 17.96 9.92
CA GLU A 12 8.20 18.52 8.62
C GLU A 12 6.80 18.07 8.16
N ALA A 13 6.70 17.39 7.02
CA ALA A 13 5.44 16.87 6.46
C ALA A 13 5.03 15.48 6.99
N LYS A 14 5.83 14.85 7.87
CA LYS A 14 5.58 13.50 8.37
C LYS A 14 5.27 13.51 9.86
N THR A 15 4.28 12.72 10.25
CA THR A 15 3.95 12.47 11.65
C THR A 15 4.38 11.05 11.99
N VAL A 16 5.32 10.89 12.91
CA VAL A 16 5.73 9.57 13.43
C VAL A 16 5.16 9.44 14.84
N PRO A 17 4.13 8.60 15.06
CA PRO A 17 3.63 8.35 16.40
C PRO A 17 4.70 7.60 17.21
N LEU A 18 5.00 8.06 18.41
CA LEU A 18 5.89 7.33 19.30
C LEU A 18 5.18 6.04 19.77
N GLY A 19 5.93 4.95 19.84
CA GLY A 19 5.43 3.61 20.07
C GLY A 19 4.95 2.88 18.82
N ALA A 20 4.93 3.51 17.64
CA ALA A 20 4.53 2.88 16.38
C ALA A 20 5.62 1.99 15.77
N ASP A 21 5.16 1.01 14.99
CA ASP A 21 6.03 0.24 14.12
C ASP A 21 6.45 1.09 12.92
N VAL A 22 7.70 0.93 12.48
CA VAL A 22 8.32 1.73 11.42
C VAL A 22 9.20 0.86 10.53
N TRP A 23 9.33 1.25 9.26
CA TRP A 23 10.39 0.78 8.36
C TRP A 23 11.49 1.83 8.26
N ALA A 24 12.75 1.39 8.27
CA ALA A 24 13.86 2.25 7.88
C ALA A 24 13.94 2.35 6.34
N ASN A 25 13.96 3.58 5.81
CA ASN A 25 14.10 3.82 4.38
C ASN A 25 15.58 3.85 3.94
N ASP A 26 15.80 4.14 2.67
CA ASP A 26 17.12 4.15 2.01
C ASP A 26 18.05 5.28 2.47
N GLY A 27 17.55 6.25 3.24
CA GLY A 27 18.34 7.31 3.86
C GLY A 27 19.28 6.82 4.97
N THR A 28 19.32 5.52 5.28
CA THR A 28 20.12 4.96 6.38
C THR A 28 20.76 3.62 6.08
N GLY A 29 21.75 3.24 6.90
CA GLY A 29 22.32 1.91 6.86
C GLY A 29 21.34 0.79 7.27
N TRP A 30 20.24 1.11 7.96
CA TRP A 30 19.22 0.13 8.40
C TRP A 30 18.12 -0.09 7.38
N HIS A 31 18.28 0.39 6.15
CA HIS A 31 17.28 0.26 5.09
C HIS A 31 16.66 -1.14 5.03
N GLY A 32 15.33 -1.19 5.06
CA GLY A 32 14.54 -2.41 4.99
C GLY A 32 14.33 -3.13 6.32
N LEU A 33 14.81 -2.58 7.45
CA LEU A 33 14.51 -3.14 8.77
C LEU A 33 13.20 -2.59 9.35
N ARG A 34 12.43 -3.51 9.96
CA ARG A 34 11.29 -3.17 10.82
C ARG A 34 11.80 -2.83 12.19
N GLY A 35 11.23 -1.81 12.82
CA GLY A 35 11.52 -1.47 14.20
C GLY A 35 10.36 -0.76 14.86
N ARG A 36 10.61 -0.28 16.08
CA ARG A 36 9.67 0.48 16.88
C ARG A 36 10.28 1.83 17.27
N ALA A 37 9.60 2.92 16.93
CA ALA A 37 9.98 4.26 17.36
C ALA A 37 9.61 4.42 18.85
N LYS A 38 10.57 4.71 19.72
CA LYS A 38 10.37 4.72 21.18
C LYS A 38 10.23 6.11 21.77
N SER A 39 11.17 6.98 21.41
CA SER A 39 11.26 8.34 21.90
C SER A 39 11.93 9.20 20.85
N ALA A 40 11.87 10.52 21.03
CA ALA A 40 12.71 11.43 20.29
C ALA A 40 13.45 12.36 21.22
N GLU A 41 14.59 12.81 20.73
CA GLU A 41 15.43 13.79 21.36
C GLU A 41 15.64 14.95 20.38
N SER A 42 15.36 16.17 20.84
CA SER A 42 15.74 17.38 20.13
C SER A 42 16.93 18.04 20.81
N PHE A 43 17.93 18.43 20.04
CA PHE A 43 19.13 19.11 20.50
C PHE A 43 19.56 20.23 19.55
N ILE A 44 20.33 21.18 20.06
CA ILE A 44 20.84 22.31 19.26
C ILE A 44 22.22 21.94 18.71
N LYS A 45 22.37 22.03 17.39
CA LYS A 45 23.65 21.85 16.69
C LYS A 45 23.82 22.94 15.64
N ASN A 46 24.96 23.62 15.68
CA ASN A 46 25.27 24.75 14.80
C ASN A 46 24.19 25.85 14.75
N GLY A 47 23.48 26.08 15.88
CA GLY A 47 22.39 27.07 15.96
C GLY A 47 21.04 26.59 15.41
N HIS A 48 20.94 25.35 14.95
CA HIS A 48 19.70 24.73 14.47
C HIS A 48 19.24 23.64 15.42
N THR A 49 17.92 23.48 15.57
CA THR A 49 17.32 22.35 16.28
C THR A 49 17.35 21.13 15.37
N GLU A 50 18.16 20.12 15.73
CA GLU A 50 18.09 18.78 15.15
C GLU A 50 17.19 17.91 16.03
N THR A 51 16.46 16.98 15.41
CA THR A 51 15.66 15.98 16.13
C THR A 51 16.06 14.60 15.62
N VAL A 52 16.26 13.68 16.56
CA VAL A 52 16.52 12.26 16.29
C VAL A 52 15.44 11.41 16.95
N ILE A 53 15.18 10.27 16.35
CA ILE A 53 14.26 9.26 16.86
C ILE A 53 15.09 8.09 17.40
N HIS A 54 14.73 7.59 18.57
CA HIS A 54 15.29 6.37 19.14
C HIS A 54 14.47 5.19 18.67
N CYS A 55 15.11 4.24 18.00
CA CYS A 55 14.46 3.07 17.44
C CYS A 55 15.10 1.77 17.91
N ASP A 56 14.25 0.79 18.21
CA ASP A 56 14.66 -0.60 18.37
C ASP A 56 14.24 -1.38 17.12
N PHE A 57 15.21 -1.82 16.32
CA PHE A 57 14.99 -2.67 15.16
C PHE A 57 14.89 -4.15 15.55
N GLU A 58 14.15 -4.89 14.73
CA GLU A 58 14.10 -6.33 14.73
C GLU A 58 15.36 -6.91 14.08
N ALA A 59 15.79 -8.07 14.55
CA ALA A 59 16.92 -8.76 13.95
C ALA A 59 16.52 -9.35 12.59
N PRO A 60 17.34 -9.19 11.53
CA PRO A 60 17.14 -9.88 10.28
C PRO A 60 16.94 -11.40 10.46
N ALA A 61 15.94 -11.94 9.76
CA ALA A 61 15.51 -13.33 9.92
C ALA A 61 16.45 -14.35 9.25
N SER A 62 17.36 -13.90 8.38
CA SER A 62 18.25 -14.79 7.62
C SER A 62 19.66 -14.21 7.46
N ALA A 63 20.64 -15.09 7.20
CA ALA A 63 22.02 -14.70 6.92
C ALA A 63 22.14 -13.81 5.67
N GLU A 64 21.31 -14.05 4.65
CA GLU A 64 21.28 -13.20 3.45
C GLU A 64 20.85 -11.77 3.78
N MET A 65 19.81 -11.61 4.62
CA MET A 65 19.35 -10.29 5.05
C MET A 65 20.42 -9.58 5.89
N TRP A 66 21.17 -10.31 6.72
CA TRP A 66 22.31 -9.75 7.46
C TRP A 66 23.44 -9.28 6.56
N GLU A 67 23.79 -10.01 5.50
CA GLU A 67 24.80 -9.58 4.54
C GLU A 67 24.35 -8.34 3.76
N ARG A 68 23.08 -8.29 3.31
CA ARG A 68 22.52 -7.08 2.69
C ARG A 68 22.56 -5.88 3.62
N LEU A 69 22.21 -6.06 4.90
CA LEU A 69 22.29 -4.99 5.90
C LEU A 69 23.72 -4.47 6.04
N LYS A 70 24.71 -5.36 6.07
CA LYS A 70 26.14 -5.00 6.11
C LYS A 70 26.59 -4.24 4.86
N GLU A 71 26.10 -4.60 3.68
CA GLU A 71 26.35 -3.85 2.45
C GLU A 71 25.76 -2.44 2.52
N ASN A 72 24.50 -2.31 2.96
CA ASN A 72 23.83 -1.01 3.17
C ASN A 72 24.61 -0.11 4.13
N PHE A 73 25.07 -0.67 5.26
CA PHE A 73 25.93 0.05 6.21
C PHE A 73 27.26 0.51 5.60
N THR A 74 27.88 -0.36 4.83
CA THR A 74 29.15 -0.04 4.16
C THR A 74 28.95 1.08 3.14
N ALA A 75 27.85 1.05 2.39
CA ALA A 75 27.48 2.10 1.45
C ALA A 75 27.19 3.44 2.15
N ALA A 76 26.41 3.41 3.24
CA ALA A 76 26.01 4.62 3.97
C ALA A 76 27.17 5.30 4.71
N TYR A 77 28.09 4.53 5.28
CA TYR A 77 29.15 5.06 6.17
C TYR A 77 30.56 4.94 5.59
N GLY A 78 30.72 4.35 4.39
CA GLY A 78 32.01 4.19 3.73
C GLY A 78 33.00 3.27 4.45
N ARG A 79 32.55 2.49 5.46
CA ARG A 79 33.39 1.61 6.27
C ARG A 79 32.81 0.20 6.34
N LYS A 80 33.69 -0.81 6.22
CA LYS A 80 33.30 -2.21 6.42
C LYS A 80 32.95 -2.42 7.88
N THR A 81 31.68 -2.70 8.15
CA THR A 81 31.16 -2.94 9.51
C THR A 81 30.79 -4.43 9.63
N PRO A 82 31.40 -5.18 10.56
CA PRO A 82 30.99 -6.55 10.88
C PRO A 82 29.51 -6.62 11.32
N VAL A 83 28.83 -7.70 10.96
CA VAL A 83 27.39 -7.89 11.27
C VAL A 83 27.09 -7.76 12.78
N ASN A 84 27.95 -8.30 13.64
CA ASN A 84 27.81 -8.26 15.09
C ASN A 84 28.04 -6.86 15.70
N GLU A 85 28.52 -5.90 14.93
CA GLU A 85 28.75 -4.52 15.35
C GLU A 85 27.64 -3.56 14.88
N ILE A 86 26.68 -4.05 14.09
CA ILE A 86 25.53 -3.27 13.63
C ILE A 86 24.53 -3.14 14.81
N PRO A 87 24.32 -1.94 15.37
CA PRO A 87 23.43 -1.80 16.51
C PRO A 87 21.97 -1.90 16.04
N LEU A 88 21.16 -2.65 16.79
CA LEU A 88 19.73 -2.78 16.55
C LEU A 88 18.87 -2.19 17.67
N LYS A 89 19.48 -1.83 18.80
CA LYS A 89 18.78 -1.28 19.97
C LYS A 89 19.27 0.14 20.23
N ASP A 90 18.33 0.99 20.61
CA ASP A 90 18.55 2.42 20.87
C ASP A 90 19.29 3.13 19.71
N VAL A 91 18.87 2.82 18.48
CA VAL A 91 19.45 3.42 17.28
C VAL A 91 18.93 4.84 17.14
N HIS A 92 19.84 5.80 17.01
CA HIS A 92 19.50 7.19 16.71
C HIS A 92 19.35 7.37 15.20
N ILE A 93 18.14 7.65 14.76
CA ILE A 93 17.81 7.79 13.36
C ILE A 93 17.25 9.18 13.06
N GLY A 94 17.62 9.70 11.89
CA GLY A 94 17.06 10.95 11.40
C GLY A 94 15.55 10.81 11.19
N THR A 95 14.82 11.89 11.41
CA THR A 95 13.36 11.90 11.33
C THR A 95 12.82 11.61 9.93
N GLY A 96 13.55 12.00 8.88
CA GLY A 96 13.20 11.70 7.48
C GLY A 96 13.54 10.26 7.03
N CYS A 97 14.08 9.45 7.92
CA CYS A 97 14.63 8.13 7.61
C CYS A 97 13.72 6.96 8.01
N LEU A 98 12.55 7.27 8.57
CA LEU A 98 11.55 6.29 8.99
C LEU A 98 10.26 6.48 8.20
N GLU A 99 9.66 5.36 7.81
CA GLU A 99 8.31 5.28 7.28
C GLU A 99 7.41 4.61 8.33
N PRO A 100 6.40 5.30 8.88
CA PRO A 100 5.42 4.68 9.76
C PRO A 100 4.74 3.50 9.09
N ILE A 101 4.70 2.36 9.77
CA ILE A 101 3.84 1.26 9.39
C ILE A 101 2.45 1.62 9.89
N ALA A 102 1.49 1.72 8.97
CA ALA A 102 0.10 1.91 9.35
C ALA A 102 -0.28 0.86 10.39
N ALA A 103 -1.01 1.27 11.43
CA ALA A 103 -1.59 0.32 12.36
C ALA A 103 -2.37 -0.74 11.58
N ALA A 104 -2.45 -1.96 12.11
CA ALA A 104 -3.33 -2.98 11.55
C ALA A 104 -4.70 -2.34 11.29
N LEU A 105 -5.20 -2.47 10.07
CA LEU A 105 -6.52 -1.97 9.72
C LEU A 105 -7.53 -2.60 10.70
N PRO A 106 -8.52 -1.83 11.20
CA PRO A 106 -9.57 -2.41 12.04
C PRO A 106 -10.28 -3.53 11.26
N GLU A 107 -11.07 -4.34 11.96
CA GLU A 107 -11.98 -5.27 11.27
C GLU A 107 -12.83 -4.48 10.26
N PRO A 108 -12.94 -4.93 9.00
CA PRO A 108 -13.72 -4.23 8.00
C PRO A 108 -15.17 -4.16 8.42
N GLU A 109 -15.79 -2.99 8.26
CA GLU A 109 -17.21 -2.81 8.59
C GLU A 109 -18.14 -3.47 7.56
N GLY A 110 -17.60 -3.79 6.39
CA GLY A 110 -18.30 -4.52 5.35
C GLY A 110 -17.46 -4.66 4.09
N GLU A 111 -18.12 -5.02 3.01
CA GLU A 111 -17.51 -5.13 1.69
C GLU A 111 -18.17 -4.15 0.73
N ILE A 112 -17.36 -3.48 -0.08
CA ILE A 112 -17.82 -2.73 -1.23
C ILE A 112 -17.24 -3.37 -2.48
N CYS A 113 -17.99 -3.38 -3.57
CA CYS A 113 -17.52 -4.00 -4.82
C CYS A 113 -16.99 -2.91 -5.76
N VAL A 114 -15.84 -3.15 -6.36
CA VAL A 114 -15.26 -2.35 -7.45
C VAL A 114 -15.49 -3.09 -8.76
N LEU A 115 -16.05 -2.40 -9.75
CA LEU A 115 -16.17 -2.88 -11.11
C LEU A 115 -15.04 -2.29 -11.96
N ILE A 116 -14.27 -3.17 -12.59
CA ILE A 116 -13.17 -2.82 -13.49
C ILE A 116 -13.48 -3.42 -14.86
N ALA A 117 -13.30 -2.62 -15.93
CA ALA A 117 -13.29 -3.09 -17.30
C ALA A 117 -11.84 -3.25 -17.78
N TYR A 118 -11.57 -4.33 -18.50
CA TYR A 118 -10.33 -4.59 -19.19
C TYR A 118 -10.63 -4.94 -20.64
N SER A 119 -10.08 -4.16 -21.57
CA SER A 119 -10.27 -4.40 -23.00
C SER A 119 -8.99 -4.88 -23.65
N LEU A 120 -9.07 -6.00 -24.37
CA LEU A 120 -7.99 -6.49 -25.23
C LEU A 120 -7.88 -5.68 -26.53
N LEU A 121 -8.95 -5.01 -26.96
CA LEU A 121 -8.96 -4.20 -28.19
C LEU A 121 -8.09 -2.94 -28.09
N GLY A 122 -7.99 -2.36 -26.88
CA GLY A 122 -7.24 -1.12 -26.63
C GLY A 122 -6.14 -1.25 -25.57
N GLY A 123 -6.00 -2.42 -24.94
CA GLY A 123 -5.02 -2.64 -23.88
C GLY A 123 -5.20 -1.71 -22.67
N TYR A 124 -6.44 -1.34 -22.35
CA TYR A 124 -6.74 -0.43 -21.24
C TYR A 124 -7.45 -1.13 -20.09
N ILE A 125 -7.23 -0.62 -18.88
CA ILE A 125 -7.91 -0.98 -17.64
C ILE A 125 -8.63 0.28 -17.15
N GLU A 126 -9.93 0.21 -16.92
CA GLU A 126 -10.75 1.34 -16.46
C GLU A 126 -11.64 0.95 -15.27
N PRO A 127 -11.55 1.66 -14.13
CA PRO A 127 -12.51 1.50 -13.03
C PRO A 127 -13.83 2.18 -13.40
N LEU A 128 -14.91 1.42 -13.50
CA LEU A 128 -16.22 1.94 -13.93
C LEU A 128 -17.12 2.38 -12.78
N ALA A 129 -17.07 1.67 -11.65
CA ALA A 129 -17.94 1.95 -10.52
C ALA A 129 -17.44 1.33 -9.22
N VAL A 130 -17.83 1.94 -8.10
CA VAL A 130 -17.66 1.39 -6.75
C VAL A 130 -19.03 1.42 -6.07
N SER A 131 -19.51 0.27 -5.60
CA SER A 131 -20.83 0.18 -4.96
C SER A 131 -20.98 -1.07 -4.10
N ALA A 132 -21.73 -0.97 -3.01
CA ALA A 132 -22.17 -2.13 -2.23
C ALA A 132 -23.30 -2.90 -2.94
N ARG A 133 -23.90 -2.32 -3.99
CA ARG A 133 -25.03 -2.87 -4.74
C ARG A 133 -24.56 -3.52 -6.03
N LYS A 134 -24.57 -4.86 -6.06
CA LYS A 134 -24.19 -5.63 -7.26
C LYS A 134 -25.06 -5.30 -8.48
N ASP A 135 -26.35 -5.07 -8.29
CA ASP A 135 -27.27 -4.68 -9.37
C ASP A 135 -26.91 -3.34 -10.01
N TYR A 136 -26.39 -2.39 -9.22
CA TYR A 136 -25.86 -1.13 -9.76
C TYR A 136 -24.62 -1.36 -10.62
N LEU A 137 -23.73 -2.26 -10.21
CA LEU A 137 -22.53 -2.61 -10.99
C LEU A 137 -22.88 -3.33 -12.29
N LEU A 138 -23.84 -4.25 -12.27
CA LEU A 138 -24.31 -4.91 -13.50
C LEU A 138 -24.90 -3.88 -14.49
N ARG A 139 -25.70 -2.92 -14.01
CA ARG A 139 -26.20 -1.83 -14.86
C ARG A 139 -25.07 -0.98 -15.44
N LYS A 140 -23.97 -0.80 -14.70
CA LYS A 140 -22.79 -0.06 -15.20
C LYS A 140 -22.06 -0.81 -16.32
N ILE A 141 -22.08 -2.13 -16.32
CA ILE A 141 -21.62 -2.94 -17.47
C ILE A 141 -22.48 -2.62 -18.70
N ASP A 142 -23.81 -2.65 -18.56
CA ASP A 142 -24.73 -2.37 -19.67
C ASP A 142 -24.56 -0.94 -20.23
N GLU A 143 -24.46 0.06 -19.35
CA GLU A 143 -24.20 1.46 -19.72
C GLU A 143 -22.87 1.60 -20.49
N HIS A 144 -21.82 0.92 -20.03
CA HIS A 144 -20.52 0.95 -20.69
C HIS A 144 -20.55 0.26 -22.06
N LEU A 145 -21.15 -0.93 -22.16
CA LEU A 145 -21.35 -1.63 -23.43
C LEU A 145 -22.14 -0.80 -24.44
N ALA A 146 -23.20 -0.11 -24.00
CA ALA A 146 -23.99 0.77 -24.86
C ALA A 146 -23.15 1.92 -25.41
N SER A 147 -22.29 2.53 -24.57
CA SER A 147 -21.40 3.61 -25.00
C SER A 147 -20.33 3.15 -26.00
N MET A 148 -19.84 1.91 -25.85
CA MET A 148 -18.87 1.32 -26.79
C MET A 148 -19.53 0.95 -28.12
N ALA A 149 -20.77 0.48 -28.11
CA ALA A 149 -21.50 0.09 -29.31
C ALA A 149 -21.69 1.24 -30.31
N GLU A 150 -21.71 2.50 -29.85
CA GLU A 150 -21.72 3.68 -30.74
C GLU A 150 -20.49 3.75 -31.66
N ASN A 151 -19.39 3.09 -31.28
CA ASN A 151 -18.11 3.13 -31.98
C ASN A 151 -17.70 1.77 -32.58
N MET A 152 -18.58 0.76 -32.54
CA MET A 152 -18.28 -0.60 -33.02
C MET A 152 -19.27 -1.04 -34.10
N ASP A 153 -18.76 -1.70 -35.15
CA ASP A 153 -19.59 -2.25 -36.24
C ASP A 153 -20.39 -3.51 -35.86
N ALA A 154 -20.11 -4.08 -34.69
CA ALA A 154 -20.76 -5.28 -34.18
C ALA A 154 -20.96 -5.23 -32.66
N ALA A 155 -22.08 -5.76 -32.20
CA ALA A 155 -22.41 -5.81 -30.77
C ALA A 155 -21.66 -6.97 -30.07
N LEU A 156 -21.00 -6.66 -28.97
CA LEU A 156 -20.43 -7.65 -28.07
C LEU A 156 -21.54 -8.41 -27.33
N GLN A 157 -21.33 -9.71 -27.14
CA GLN A 157 -22.25 -10.60 -26.44
C GLN A 157 -21.56 -11.22 -25.23
N LEU A 158 -22.31 -11.41 -24.16
CA LEU A 158 -21.81 -12.16 -23.00
C LEU A 158 -21.52 -13.60 -23.42
N LYS A 159 -20.27 -14.02 -23.24
CA LYS A 159 -19.76 -15.34 -23.58
C LYS A 159 -19.76 -16.27 -22.39
N ASP A 160 -19.30 -15.78 -21.24
CA ASP A 160 -19.26 -16.58 -20.02
C ASP A 160 -19.21 -15.70 -18.76
N VAL A 161 -19.49 -16.34 -17.62
CA VAL A 161 -19.37 -15.74 -16.29
C VAL A 161 -18.59 -16.68 -15.37
N PHE A 162 -17.44 -16.21 -14.86
CA PHE A 162 -16.61 -16.98 -13.93
C PHE A 162 -16.68 -16.38 -12.53
N CYS A 163 -16.88 -17.23 -11.53
CA CYS A 163 -16.84 -16.84 -10.12
C CYS A 163 -15.65 -17.56 -9.44
N SER A 164 -14.66 -16.80 -8.99
CA SER A 164 -13.52 -17.34 -8.26
C SER A 164 -13.77 -17.25 -6.76
N SER A 165 -13.86 -18.39 -6.09
CA SER A 165 -13.94 -18.42 -4.62
C SER A 165 -12.61 -18.08 -3.95
N GLU A 166 -11.49 -18.41 -4.60
CA GLU A 166 -10.14 -18.13 -4.10
C GLU A 166 -9.80 -16.64 -4.19
N GLN A 167 -10.14 -16.00 -5.32
CA GLN A 167 -9.89 -14.57 -5.52
C GLN A 167 -11.06 -13.70 -5.05
N ASN A 168 -12.19 -14.31 -4.68
CA ASN A 168 -13.45 -13.67 -4.35
C ASN A 168 -13.99 -12.75 -5.48
N THR A 169 -13.70 -13.06 -6.75
CA THR A 169 -14.08 -12.21 -7.90
C THR A 169 -15.22 -12.81 -8.71
N MET A 170 -15.91 -11.94 -9.46
CA MET A 170 -16.86 -12.34 -10.51
C MET A 170 -16.47 -11.66 -11.83
N GLU A 171 -16.29 -12.45 -12.87
CA GLU A 171 -15.80 -12.04 -14.18
C GLU A 171 -16.87 -12.26 -15.25
N PHE A 172 -17.05 -11.26 -16.12
CA PHE A 172 -17.96 -11.33 -17.26
C PHE A 172 -17.16 -11.13 -18.54
N HIS A 173 -17.20 -12.14 -19.40
CA HIS A 173 -16.43 -12.18 -20.63
C HIS A 173 -17.33 -11.83 -21.79
N TYR A 174 -17.01 -10.77 -22.54
CA TYR A 174 -17.77 -10.29 -23.68
C TYR A 174 -16.93 -10.36 -24.96
N GLY A 175 -17.52 -10.86 -26.04
CA GLY A 175 -16.87 -11.01 -27.35
C GLY A 175 -17.87 -10.95 -28.51
N LEU A 176 -17.37 -10.90 -29.74
CA LEU A 176 -18.20 -10.95 -30.95
C LEU A 176 -18.91 -12.29 -31.08
N ALA A 177 -20.05 -12.33 -31.78
CA ALA A 177 -20.92 -13.51 -31.87
C ALA A 177 -20.17 -14.81 -32.26
N ASP A 178 -19.21 -14.72 -33.16
CA ASP A 178 -18.41 -15.83 -33.70
C ASP A 178 -17.14 -16.16 -32.90
N GLN A 179 -16.77 -15.34 -31.91
CA GLN A 179 -15.59 -15.57 -31.08
C GLN A 179 -15.85 -16.58 -29.93
N PRO A 180 -14.86 -17.44 -29.62
CA PRO A 180 -14.86 -18.27 -28.41
C PRO A 180 -14.60 -17.43 -27.14
N VAL A 181 -14.83 -18.01 -25.96
CA VAL A 181 -14.62 -17.33 -24.66
C VAL A 181 -13.18 -16.81 -24.52
N ASP A 182 -12.17 -17.63 -24.87
CA ASP A 182 -10.75 -17.23 -24.84
C ASP A 182 -10.39 -16.12 -25.87
N GLY A 183 -11.32 -15.81 -26.78
CA GLY A 183 -11.23 -14.70 -27.74
C GLY A 183 -12.06 -13.49 -27.33
N SER A 184 -12.55 -13.42 -26.09
CA SER A 184 -13.35 -12.30 -25.60
C SER A 184 -12.56 -10.99 -25.63
N GLU A 185 -13.16 -9.97 -26.21
CA GLU A 185 -12.54 -8.66 -26.45
C GLU A 185 -12.60 -7.74 -25.22
N LEU A 186 -13.52 -8.02 -24.30
CA LEU A 186 -13.80 -7.19 -23.14
C LEU A 186 -14.12 -8.05 -21.91
N LEU A 187 -13.41 -7.80 -20.82
CA LEU A 187 -13.55 -8.47 -19.53
C LEU A 187 -14.02 -7.45 -18.50
N TYR A 188 -15.09 -7.76 -17.78
CA TYR A 188 -15.49 -7.01 -16.59
C TYR A 188 -15.24 -7.84 -15.35
N THR A 189 -14.53 -7.28 -14.38
CA THR A 189 -14.27 -7.94 -13.10
C THR A 189 -14.90 -7.14 -11.97
N ILE A 190 -15.76 -7.80 -11.20
CA ILE A 190 -16.26 -7.29 -9.92
C ILE A 190 -15.37 -7.87 -8.81
N VAL A 191 -14.68 -6.97 -8.11
CA VAL A 191 -13.78 -7.27 -7.00
C VAL A 191 -14.39 -6.72 -5.71
N PRO A 192 -14.82 -7.58 -4.77
CA PRO A 192 -15.11 -7.17 -3.41
C PRO A 192 -13.83 -6.68 -2.76
N VAL A 193 -13.89 -5.49 -2.18
CA VAL A 193 -12.82 -4.91 -1.38
C VAL A 193 -13.35 -4.62 0.02
N PRO A 194 -12.54 -4.89 1.07
CA PRO A 194 -12.93 -4.55 2.43
C PRO A 194 -13.13 -3.04 2.56
N PHE A 195 -14.24 -2.66 3.16
CA PHE A 195 -14.56 -1.28 3.51
C PHE A 195 -14.28 -1.06 5.00
N PHE A 196 -13.54 0.00 5.30
CA PHE A 196 -13.25 0.45 6.66
C PHE A 196 -13.88 1.83 6.80
N ALA A 197 -14.82 2.03 7.72
CA ALA A 197 -15.31 3.38 7.95
C ALA A 197 -14.22 4.19 8.67
N CYS A 198 -14.01 5.42 8.20
CA CYS A 198 -13.12 6.36 8.85
C CYS A 198 -13.90 7.18 9.88
N GLY A 199 -13.77 6.80 11.16
CA GLY A 199 -13.93 7.68 12.33
C GLY A 199 -15.36 8.10 12.71
N GLU A 200 -15.59 8.20 14.03
CA GLU A 200 -16.83 8.67 14.65
C GLU A 200 -17.27 10.04 14.10
N GLU A 201 -18.59 10.22 13.90
CA GLU A 201 -19.20 11.53 13.70
C GLU A 201 -18.74 12.46 14.82
N VAL A 202 -18.00 13.51 14.47
CA VAL A 202 -17.80 14.64 15.38
C VAL A 202 -19.17 15.29 15.55
N ALA A 203 -19.86 14.95 16.62
CA ALA A 203 -21.12 15.58 16.98
C ALA A 203 -20.90 17.10 17.06
N ALA A 204 -21.69 17.84 16.28
CA ALA A 204 -21.69 19.29 16.19
C ALA A 204 -22.26 19.96 17.45
#